data_AF-A0A522WFT2-F1
#
_entry.id   AF-A0A522WFT2-F1
#
_cell.length_a   1.000
_cell.length_b   1.000
_cell.length_c   1.000
_cell.angle_alpha   90.00
_cell.angle_beta   90.00
_cell.angle_gamma   90.00
#
_symmetry.space_group_name_H-M   'P 1'
#
loop_
_entity.id
_entity.type
_entity.pdbx_description
1 polymer ?
#
loop_
_entity_poly.entity_id
_entity_poly.type
_entity_poly.pdbx_seq_one_letter_code
_entity_poly.pdbx_strand_id
1 'polypeptide(L)'
;MSPKRHHTLLKLWHAWVAGAFLVAYVTADEDTYAMHLFAGYAVLAAIAARLLAGIFAPASSPLGLPRPSLASFSVRKGRHPLFAWLAAALLAAVGLAAATGALADGAPWLEDPHEAIAQASLWVIGGHMAFVAFIYGGKRLLGR
;
A
#
# COMPACT_ATOMS: atom_id res chain seq x y z
N MET A 1 -10.16 -19.07 -10.78
CA MET A 1 -10.45 -18.93 -9.32
C MET A 1 -11.74 -18.14 -9.12
N SER A 2 -12.51 -18.43 -8.06
CA SER A 2 -13.76 -17.71 -7.80
C SER A 2 -13.51 -16.29 -7.27
N PRO A 3 -14.42 -15.32 -7.51
CA PRO A 3 -14.27 -13.94 -7.02
C PRO A 3 -14.13 -13.82 -5.49
N LYS A 4 -14.71 -14.76 -4.74
CA LYS A 4 -14.56 -14.84 -3.27
C LYS A 4 -13.11 -15.12 -2.88
N ARG A 5 -12.45 -16.07 -3.56
CA ARG A 5 -11.03 -16.40 -3.30
C ARG A 5 -10.11 -15.22 -3.62
N HIS A 6 -10.35 -14.49 -4.71
CA HIS A 6 -9.56 -13.28 -5.02
C HIS A 6 -9.67 -12.22 -3.91
N HIS A 7 -10.87 -11.97 -3.40
CA HIS A 7 -11.04 -11.03 -2.29
C HIS A 7 -10.34 -11.49 -1.01
N THR A 8 -10.42 -12.77 -0.66
CA THR A 8 -9.70 -13.31 0.50
C THR A 8 -8.20 -13.11 0.35
N LEU A 9 -7.62 -13.42 -0.82
CA LEU A 9 -6.21 -13.19 -1.08
C LEU A 9 -5.81 -11.73 -0.96
N LEU A 10 -6.62 -10.80 -1.50
CA LEU A 10 -6.35 -9.38 -1.38
C LEU A 10 -6.40 -8.88 0.08
N LYS A 11 -7.30 -9.43 0.90
CA LYS A 11 -7.36 -9.10 2.34
C LYS A 11 -6.14 -9.65 3.08
N LEU A 12 -5.73 -10.88 2.79
CA LEU A 12 -4.52 -11.47 3.38
C LEU A 12 -3.28 -10.68 2.97
N TRP A 13 -3.16 -10.34 1.69
CA TRP A 13 -2.09 -9.49 1.18
C TRP A 13 -2.08 -8.11 1.85
N HIS A 14 -3.24 -7.49 1.99
CA HIS A 14 -3.37 -6.20 2.68
C HIS A 14 -2.91 -6.32 4.14
N ALA A 15 -3.34 -7.35 4.86
CA ALA A 15 -2.93 -7.58 6.25
C ALA A 15 -1.42 -7.82 6.36
N TRP A 16 -0.84 -8.57 5.42
CA TRP A 16 0.61 -8.78 5.35
C TRP A 16 1.35 -7.46 5.14
N VAL A 17 1.03 -6.70 4.09
CA VAL A 17 1.71 -5.42 3.81
C VAL A 17 1.55 -4.46 4.98
N ALA A 18 0.34 -4.28 5.51
CA ALA A 18 0.09 -3.35 6.60
C ALA A 18 0.82 -3.74 7.89
N GLY A 19 0.79 -5.03 8.25
CA GLY A 19 1.47 -5.54 9.43
C GLY A 19 2.99 -5.46 9.33
N ALA A 20 3.55 -5.89 8.20
CA ALA A 20 5.00 -5.83 7.97
C ALA A 20 5.49 -4.38 7.90
N PHE A 21 4.75 -3.48 7.24
CA PHE A 21 5.11 -2.06 7.20
C PHE A 21 5.09 -1.43 8.59
N LEU A 22 4.06 -1.70 9.40
CA LEU A 22 3.98 -1.19 10.76
C LEU A 22 5.16 -1.66 11.61
N VAL A 23 5.49 -2.97 11.55
CA VAL A 23 6.64 -3.52 12.27
C VAL A 23 7.92 -2.84 11.80
N ALA A 24 8.17 -2.79 10.48
CA ALA A 24 9.35 -2.14 9.94
C ALA A 24 9.50 -0.69 10.42
N TYR A 25 8.41 0.08 10.42
CA TYR A 25 8.43 1.48 10.84
C TYR A 25 8.76 1.65 12.33
N VAL A 26 8.15 0.86 13.22
CA VAL A 26 8.35 1.01 14.68
C VAL A 26 9.64 0.36 15.18
N THR A 27 10.30 -0.45 14.37
CA THR A 27 11.57 -1.12 14.73
C THR A 27 12.79 -0.53 14.03
N ALA A 28 12.66 0.64 13.39
CA ALA A 28 13.74 1.29 12.64
C ALA A 28 14.94 1.72 13.50
N ASP A 29 14.82 1.66 14.83
CA ASP A 29 15.89 1.93 15.77
C ASP A 29 16.99 0.85 15.76
N GLU A 30 18.20 1.23 16.19
CA GLU A 30 19.39 0.38 16.14
C GLU A 30 19.21 -0.93 16.94
N ASP A 31 18.56 -0.88 18.10
CA ASP A 31 18.32 -2.02 18.98
C ASP A 31 17.40 -3.09 18.36
N THR A 32 16.60 -2.72 17.36
CA THR A 32 15.62 -3.59 16.70
C THR A 32 15.84 -3.72 15.20
N TYR A 33 17.02 -3.34 14.72
CA TYR A 33 17.33 -3.25 13.29
C TYR A 33 17.13 -4.57 12.53
N ALA A 34 17.41 -5.72 13.15
CA ALA A 34 17.14 -7.03 12.53
C ALA A 34 15.65 -7.25 12.23
N MET A 35 14.75 -6.76 13.10
CA MET A 35 13.31 -6.80 12.87
C MET A 35 12.91 -5.84 11.75
N HIS A 36 13.50 -4.64 11.72
CA HIS A 36 13.29 -3.66 10.64
C HIS A 36 13.64 -4.25 9.28
N LEU A 37 14.82 -4.84 9.15
CA LEU A 37 15.27 -5.48 7.91
C LEU A 37 14.33 -6.62 7.48
N PHE A 38 14.04 -7.56 8.39
CA PHE A 38 13.15 -8.68 8.08
C PHE A 38 11.76 -8.19 7.62
N ALA A 39 11.17 -7.25 8.37
CA ALA A 39 9.86 -6.70 8.05
C ALA A 39 9.88 -5.88 6.74
N GLY A 40 10.94 -5.12 6.48
CA GLY A 40 11.17 -4.39 5.24
C GLY A 40 11.22 -5.32 4.03
N TYR A 41 11.98 -6.42 4.10
CA TYR A 41 12.00 -7.44 3.05
C TYR A 41 10.66 -8.15 2.89
N ALA A 42 9.91 -8.36 3.97
CA ALA A 42 8.56 -8.91 3.90
C ALA A 42 7.60 -7.96 3.16
N VAL A 43 7.70 -6.64 3.37
CA VAL A 43 6.97 -5.64 2.56
C VAL A 43 7.39 -5.71 1.10
N LEU A 44 8.70 -5.70 0.81
CA LEU A 44 9.21 -5.75 -0.56
C LEU A 44 8.71 -7.00 -1.30
N ALA A 45 8.77 -8.17 -0.66
CA ALA A 45 8.27 -9.42 -1.22
C ALA A 45 6.76 -9.35 -1.50
N ALA A 46 5.97 -8.80 -0.58
CA ALA A 46 4.53 -8.63 -0.77
C ALA A 46 4.21 -7.66 -1.93
N ILE A 47 4.96 -6.57 -2.07
CA ILE A 47 4.82 -5.62 -3.19
C ILE A 47 5.19 -6.30 -4.51
N ALA A 48 6.33 -6.99 -4.57
CA ALA A 48 6.76 -7.72 -5.77
C ALA A 48 5.72 -8.76 -6.19
N ALA A 49 5.21 -9.55 -5.25
CA ALA A 49 4.14 -10.52 -5.49
C ALA A 49 2.86 -9.83 -6.02
N ARG A 50 2.49 -8.66 -5.49
CA ARG A 50 1.33 -7.89 -5.94
C ARG A 50 1.48 -7.39 -7.38
N LEU A 51 2.67 -6.89 -7.71
CA LEU A 51 3.00 -6.39 -9.03
C LEU A 51 2.98 -7.52 -10.05
N LEU A 52 3.66 -8.63 -9.77
CA LEU A 52 3.65 -9.82 -10.62
C LEU A 52 2.21 -10.33 -10.83
N ALA A 53 1.45 -10.55 -9.75
CA ALA A 53 0.07 -10.99 -9.86
C ALA A 53 -0.80 -10.01 -10.66
N GLY A 54 -0.56 -8.70 -10.53
CA GLY A 54 -1.32 -7.67 -11.23
C GLY A 54 -0.98 -7.52 -12.71
N ILE A 55 0.27 -7.76 -13.10
CA ILE A 55 0.72 -7.73 -14.51
C ILE A 55 0.11 -8.90 -15.29
N PHE A 56 0.02 -10.09 -14.67
CA PHE A 56 -0.54 -11.28 -15.31
C PHE A 56 -2.07 -11.41 -15.15
N ALA A 57 -2.70 -10.57 -14.33
CA ALA A 57 -4.14 -10.61 -14.13
C ALA A 57 -4.90 -9.91 -15.28
N PRO A 58 -6.02 -10.48 -15.76
CA PRO A 58 -6.92 -9.77 -16.68
C PRO A 58 -7.38 -8.43 -16.10
N ALA A 59 -7.62 -7.43 -16.95
CA ALA A 59 -8.05 -6.10 -16.53
C ALA A 59 -9.35 -6.09 -15.70
N SER A 60 -10.23 -7.07 -15.91
CA SER A 60 -11.48 -7.27 -15.17
C SER A 60 -11.30 -8.01 -13.84
N SER A 61 -10.10 -8.53 -13.57
CA SER A 61 -9.81 -9.29 -12.36
C SER A 61 -9.64 -8.35 -11.16
N PRO A 62 -10.13 -8.74 -9.96
CA PRO A 62 -9.81 -8.04 -8.72
C PRO A 62 -8.29 -7.96 -8.44
N LEU A 63 -7.51 -8.88 -9.01
CA LEU A 63 -6.05 -8.89 -8.90
C LEU A 63 -5.36 -7.89 -9.84
N GLY A 64 -6.08 -7.26 -10.79
CA GLY A 64 -5.50 -6.26 -11.68
C GLY A 64 -4.86 -5.09 -10.91
N LEU A 65 -3.87 -4.45 -11.52
CA LEU A 65 -3.26 -3.24 -10.97
C LEU A 65 -4.27 -2.06 -10.98
N PRO A 66 -4.16 -1.12 -10.02
CA PRO A 66 -4.99 0.07 -10.02
C PRO A 66 -4.76 0.89 -11.29
N ARG A 67 -5.85 1.33 -11.92
CA ARG A 67 -5.83 2.16 -13.14
C ARG A 67 -6.50 3.50 -12.86
N PRO A 68 -5.82 4.43 -12.17
CA PRO A 68 -6.34 5.76 -11.94
C PRO A 68 -6.59 6.47 -13.28
N SER A 69 -7.72 7.19 -13.37
CA SER A 69 -8.08 7.98 -14.56
C SER A 69 -8.70 9.30 -14.12
N LEU A 70 -8.27 10.41 -14.71
CA LEU A 70 -8.87 11.73 -14.43
C LEU A 70 -10.32 11.80 -14.92
N ALA A 71 -10.64 11.15 -16.04
CA ALA A 71 -12.01 11.10 -16.58
C ALA A 71 -13.01 10.44 -15.61
N SER A 72 -12.53 9.60 -14.69
CA SER A 72 -13.39 8.94 -13.71
C SER A 72 -14.01 9.89 -12.67
N PHE A 73 -13.46 11.10 -12.49
CA PHE A 73 -14.07 12.11 -11.62
C PHE A 73 -15.32 12.76 -12.22
N SER A 74 -15.48 12.71 -13.54
CA SER A 74 -16.67 13.23 -14.23
C SER A 74 -17.83 12.24 -14.26
N VAL A 75 -17.60 10.98 -13.88
CA VAL A 75 -18.62 9.91 -13.91
C VAL A 75 -19.21 9.71 -12.52
N ARG A 76 -20.52 9.96 -12.37
CA ARG A 76 -21.22 9.83 -11.08
C ARG A 76 -21.63 8.40 -10.70
N LYS A 77 -21.48 7.43 -11.61
CA LYS A 77 -21.95 6.05 -11.43
C LYS A 77 -20.77 5.11 -11.19
N GLY A 78 -20.81 4.35 -10.09
CA GLY A 78 -19.79 3.35 -9.76
C GLY A 78 -19.07 3.62 -8.45
N ARG A 79 -17.88 3.02 -8.28
CA ARG A 79 -17.02 3.24 -7.09
C ARG A 79 -16.36 4.61 -7.18
N HIS A 80 -16.14 5.24 -6.04
CA HIS A 80 -15.48 6.54 -5.96
C HIS A 80 -14.08 6.50 -6.63
N PRO A 81 -13.74 7.45 -7.51
CA PRO A 81 -12.49 7.43 -8.30
C PRO A 81 -11.22 7.44 -7.43
N LEU A 82 -11.28 8.05 -6.25
CA LEU A 82 -10.16 8.06 -5.29
C LEU A 82 -9.71 6.66 -4.84
N PHE A 83 -10.54 5.61 -4.94
CA PHE A 83 -10.07 4.26 -4.62
C PHE A 83 -8.90 3.82 -5.50
N ALA A 84 -8.96 4.10 -6.81
CA ALA A 84 -7.89 3.72 -7.74
C ALA A 84 -6.64 4.59 -7.54
N TRP A 85 -6.82 5.89 -7.31
CA TRP A 85 -5.74 6.83 -7.04
C TRP A 85 -5.01 6.52 -5.74
N LEU A 86 -5.73 6.30 -4.63
CA LEU A 86 -5.12 5.93 -3.35
C LEU A 86 -4.41 4.58 -3.42
N ALA A 87 -4.99 3.59 -4.11
CA ALA A 87 -4.33 2.30 -4.29
C ALA A 87 -3.01 2.43 -5.07
N ALA A 88 -2.98 3.26 -6.13
CA ALA A 88 -1.76 3.53 -6.88
C ALA A 88 -0.72 4.29 -6.03
N ALA A 89 -1.16 5.33 -5.31
CA ALA A 89 -0.29 6.13 -4.44
C ALA A 89 0.34 5.28 -3.33
N LEU A 90 -0.43 4.40 -2.67
CA LEU A 90 0.09 3.50 -1.63
C LEU A 90 1.08 2.49 -2.22
N LEU A 91 0.76 1.88 -3.36
CA LEU A 91 1.64 0.91 -4.00
C LEU A 91 2.97 1.55 -4.38
N ALA A 92 2.93 2.80 -4.88
CA ALA A 92 4.12 3.57 -5.20
C ALA A 92 4.91 3.97 -3.94
N ALA A 93 4.27 4.61 -2.96
CA ALA A 93 4.96 5.11 -1.77
C ALA A 93 5.57 3.98 -0.93
N VAL A 94 4.78 2.94 -0.61
CA VAL A 94 5.25 1.79 0.17
C VAL A 94 6.26 0.95 -0.62
N GLY A 95 6.03 0.79 -1.93
CA GLY A 95 6.96 0.08 -2.80
C GLY A 95 8.30 0.78 -2.93
N LEU A 96 8.30 2.12 -3.08
CA LEU A 96 9.52 2.93 -3.10
C LEU A 96 10.25 2.86 -1.77
N ALA A 97 9.55 3.01 -0.63
CA ALA A 97 10.17 2.90 0.69
C ALA A 97 10.87 1.54 0.87
N ALA A 98 10.18 0.44 0.53
CA ALA A 98 10.76 -0.90 0.65
C ALA A 98 11.92 -1.14 -0.32
N ALA A 99 11.83 -0.62 -1.55
CA ALA A 99 12.89 -0.76 -2.54
C ALA A 99 14.14 0.05 -2.18
N THR A 100 13.99 1.30 -1.74
CA THR A 100 15.14 2.12 -1.31
C THR A 100 15.78 1.57 -0.05
N GLY A 101 14.98 1.07 0.91
CA GLY A 101 15.51 0.43 2.12
C GLY A 101 16.33 -0.82 1.81
N ALA A 102 15.86 -1.67 0.91
CA ALA A 102 16.60 -2.87 0.48
C ALA A 102 17.91 -2.56 -0.28
N LEU A 103 18.04 -1.35 -0.82
CA LEU A 103 19.24 -0.89 -1.55
C LEU A 103 20.18 -0.07 -0.68
N ALA A 104 19.73 0.47 0.45
CA ALA A 104 20.51 1.35 1.32
C ALA A 104 21.81 0.70 1.80
N ASP A 105 21.79 -0.59 2.14
CA ASP A 105 22.97 -1.34 2.58
C ASP A 105 24.11 -1.34 1.54
N GLY A 106 23.77 -1.32 0.24
CA GLY A 106 24.73 -1.28 -0.86
C GLY A 106 24.98 0.12 -1.43
N ALA A 107 24.17 1.10 -1.02
CA ALA A 107 24.18 2.45 -1.54
C ALA A 107 23.79 3.43 -0.40
N PRO A 108 24.73 3.81 0.47
CA PRO A 108 24.44 4.60 1.68
C PRO A 108 23.76 5.95 1.40
N TRP A 109 23.95 6.52 0.20
CA TRP A 109 23.25 7.74 -0.21
C TRP A 109 21.72 7.56 -0.34
N LEU A 110 21.20 6.32 -0.28
CA LEU A 110 19.78 6.00 -0.23
C LEU A 110 19.21 5.96 1.20
N GLU A 111 20.01 6.08 2.25
CA GLU A 111 19.54 6.12 3.64
C GLU A 111 18.59 7.31 3.88
N ASP A 112 19.03 8.55 3.62
CA ASP A 112 18.18 9.73 3.80
C ASP A 112 16.94 9.71 2.87
N PRO A 113 17.06 9.35 1.57
CA PRO A 113 15.88 9.16 0.72
C PRO A 113 14.93 8.08 1.23
N HIS A 114 15.43 6.95 1.73
CA HIS A 114 14.60 5.90 2.30
C HIS A 114 13.80 6.42 3.48
N GLU A 115 14.46 7.11 4.41
CA GLU A 115 13.79 7.72 5.56
C GLU A 115 12.72 8.72 5.13
N ALA A 116 13.07 9.65 4.23
CA ALA A 116 12.13 10.65 3.74
C ALA A 116 10.90 10.03 3.04
N ILE A 117 11.11 8.99 2.22
CA ILE A 117 10.02 8.27 1.55
C ILE A 117 9.19 7.48 2.57
N ALA A 118 9.80 6.85 3.56
CA ALA A 118 9.11 6.13 4.62
C ALA A 118 8.21 7.08 5.43
N GLN A 119 8.73 8.25 5.83
CA GLN A 119 7.94 9.29 6.51
C GLN A 119 6.81 9.82 5.63
N ALA A 120 7.08 10.12 4.35
CA ALA A 120 6.05 10.57 3.41
C ALA A 120 4.94 9.52 3.21
N SER A 121 5.28 8.23 3.20
CA SER A 121 4.31 7.16 3.03
C SER A 121 3.27 7.11 4.17
N LEU A 122 3.63 7.52 5.39
CA LEU A 122 2.68 7.61 6.51
C LEU A 122 1.53 8.57 6.23
N TRP A 123 1.80 9.70 5.57
CA TRP A 123 0.75 10.65 5.18
C TRP A 123 -0.21 10.04 4.16
N VAL A 124 0.30 9.23 3.22
CA VAL A 124 -0.53 8.51 2.25
C VAL A 124 -1.36 7.43 2.94
N ILE A 125 -0.78 6.69 3.88
CA ILE A 125 -1.47 5.67 4.70
C ILE A 125 -2.56 6.31 5.56
N GLY A 126 -2.24 7.40 6.27
CA GLY A 126 -3.18 8.16 7.08
C GLY A 126 -4.33 8.72 6.25
N GLY A 127 -4.02 9.32 5.09
CA GLY A 127 -5.02 9.80 4.13
C GLY A 127 -5.93 8.68 3.61
N HIS A 128 -5.36 7.50 3.33
CA HIS A 128 -6.13 6.32 2.96
C HIS A 128 -7.07 5.87 4.08
N MET A 129 -6.58 5.76 5.32
CA MET A 129 -7.38 5.37 6.48
C MET A 129 -8.52 6.35 6.72
N ALA A 130 -8.23 7.66 6.68
CA ALA A 130 -9.23 8.73 6.83
C ALA A 130 -10.30 8.65 5.73
N PHE A 131 -9.90 8.47 4.47
CA PHE A 131 -10.82 8.31 3.35
C PHE A 131 -11.74 7.09 3.51
N VAL A 132 -11.18 5.92 3.86
CA VAL A 132 -11.97 4.70 4.07
C VAL A 132 -12.93 4.88 5.24
N ALA A 133 -12.47 5.45 6.35
CA ALA A 133 -13.31 5.75 7.52
C ALA A 133 -14.44 6.72 7.18
N PHE A 134 -14.18 7.76 6.39
CA PHE A 134 -15.19 8.71 5.94
C PHE A 134 -16.25 8.04 5.05
N ILE A 135 -15.83 7.30 4.02
CA ILE A 135 -16.74 6.68 3.05
C ILE A 135 -17.63 5.61 3.68
N TYR A 136 -17.11 4.79 4.60
CA TYR A 136 -17.85 3.67 5.19
C TYR A 136 -18.40 3.95 6.60
N GLY A 137 -17.83 4.93 7.32
CA GLY A 137 -18.25 5.32 8.67
C GLY A 137 -19.07 6.62 8.74
N GLY A 138 -18.97 7.50 7.73
CA GLY A 138 -19.57 8.85 7.75
C GLY A 138 -21.10 8.89 7.94
N LYS A 139 -21.83 7.87 7.47
CA LYS A 139 -23.29 7.78 7.68
C LYS A 139 -23.70 7.54 9.14
N ARG A 140 -22.81 7.01 9.99
CA ARG A 140 -23.05 6.84 11.44
C ARG A 140 -22.69 8.08 12.25
N LEU A 141 -21.82 8.95 11.74
CA LEU A 141 -21.34 10.16 12.42
C LEU A 141 -22.19 11.40 12.09
N LEU A 142 -22.75 11.48 10.87
CA LEU A 142 -23.62 12.58 10.43
C LEU A 142 -25.12 12.34 10.70
N GLY A 143 -25.48 11.16 11.21
CA GLY A 143 -26.84 10.78 11.57
C GLY A 143 -27.14 10.84 13.08
N ARG A 144 -26.26 11.51 13.84
CA ARG A 144 -26.47 11.96 15.22
C ARG A 144 -26.44 13.48 15.22
#